data_AF-A0A7S1M2R5-F1
#
_entry.id   AF-A0A7S1M2R5-F1
#
_cell.length_a   1.000
_cell.length_b   1.000
_cell.length_c   1.000
_cell.angle_alpha   90.00
_cell.angle_beta   90.00
_cell.angle_gamma   90.00
#
_symmetry.space_group_name_H-M   'P 1'
#
loop_
_entity.id
_entity.type
_entity.pdbx_description
1 polymer ?
#
loop_
_entity_poly.entity_id
_entity_poly.type
_entity_poly.pdbx_seq_one_letter_code
_entity_poly.pdbx_strand_id
1 'polypeptide(L)'
;MAAEPAAKKARVDDATVQETMEILKEQNKAAKAYAMNLNNMLDKDVEACSLHSLVSQPVSALQGLAALGTEVLSARKVVTVQDLARWKFFKIARGLLACEAAEDVGHRDKAADMNINKALDKAWETKSVTEILDAPVSALQGLTPDDDTRFAKVHVRSIRDLGSWKYARWAEAICDLAEFESLEHASA
;
A
#
# COMPACT_ATOMS: atom_id res chain seq x y z
N MET A 1 -16.16 20.99 -67.93
CA MET A 1 -15.31 19.89 -67.44
C MET A 1 -13.98 20.50 -67.02
N ALA A 2 -13.77 20.76 -65.73
CA ALA A 2 -12.47 21.18 -65.21
C ALA A 2 -11.86 19.97 -64.49
N ALA A 3 -10.65 19.57 -64.89
CA ALA A 3 -9.93 18.44 -64.33
C ALA A 3 -9.25 18.84 -63.01
N GLU A 4 -9.43 18.01 -61.99
CA GLU A 4 -8.82 18.11 -60.65
C GLU A 4 -7.32 17.77 -60.71
N PRO A 5 -6.41 18.50 -60.03
CA PRO A 5 -4.99 18.20 -60.07
C PRO A 5 -4.65 17.03 -59.12
N ALA A 6 -3.97 16.01 -59.65
CA ALA A 6 -3.51 14.86 -58.90
C ALA A 6 -2.46 15.24 -57.85
N ALA A 7 -2.74 14.93 -56.57
CA ALA A 7 -1.80 15.12 -55.47
C ALA A 7 -0.58 14.19 -55.61
N LYS A 8 0.64 14.78 -55.68
CA LYS A 8 1.91 14.03 -55.62
C LYS A 8 2.07 13.43 -54.21
N LYS A 9 2.09 12.10 -54.13
CA LYS A 9 2.42 11.36 -52.92
C LYS A 9 3.91 11.54 -52.62
N ALA A 10 4.25 12.27 -51.55
CA ALA A 10 5.63 12.44 -51.11
C ALA A 10 6.21 11.06 -50.73
N ARG A 11 7.33 10.68 -51.35
CA ARG A 11 8.04 9.44 -51.04
C ARG A 11 9.05 9.76 -49.93
N VAL A 12 8.80 9.23 -48.74
CA VAL A 12 9.74 9.31 -47.61
C VAL A 12 11.05 8.64 -48.04
N ASP A 13 12.19 9.30 -47.80
CA ASP A 13 13.49 8.77 -48.19
C ASP A 13 13.99 7.68 -47.24
N ASP A 14 14.89 6.85 -47.75
CA ASP A 14 15.36 5.62 -47.08
C ASP A 14 16.15 5.94 -45.80
N ALA A 15 16.76 7.13 -45.73
CA ALA A 15 17.49 7.64 -44.57
C ALA A 15 16.54 7.99 -43.43
N THR A 16 15.42 8.67 -43.70
CA THR A 16 14.40 8.98 -42.68
C THR A 16 13.74 7.70 -42.17
N VAL A 17 13.55 6.70 -43.04
CA VAL A 17 13.03 5.38 -42.63
C VAL A 17 14.02 4.65 -41.72
N GLN A 18 15.31 4.68 -42.03
CA GLN A 18 16.35 4.04 -41.21
C GLN A 18 16.53 4.73 -39.85
N GLU A 19 16.54 6.07 -39.82
CA GLU A 19 16.61 6.86 -38.60
C GLU A 19 15.38 6.62 -37.70
N THR A 20 14.19 6.56 -38.30
CA THR A 20 12.95 6.20 -37.58
C THR A 20 13.03 4.76 -37.04
N MET A 21 13.60 3.82 -37.79
CA MET A 21 13.77 2.43 -37.37
C MET A 21 14.82 2.27 -36.27
N GLU A 22 15.86 3.09 -36.22
CA GLU A 22 16.84 3.13 -35.11
C GLU A 22 16.24 3.75 -33.84
N ILE A 23 15.50 4.84 -33.96
CA ILE A 23 14.76 5.44 -32.84
C ILE A 23 13.76 4.43 -32.26
N LEU A 24 13.00 3.73 -33.11
CA LEU A 24 12.07 2.68 -32.67
C LEU A 24 12.77 1.46 -32.06
N LYS A 25 13.98 1.11 -32.53
CA LYS A 25 14.78 0.03 -31.94
C LYS A 25 15.36 0.43 -30.59
N GLU A 26 15.79 1.67 -30.41
CA GLU A 26 16.26 2.18 -29.12
C GLU A 26 15.10 2.33 -28.12
N GLN A 27 13.93 2.79 -28.57
CA GLN A 27 12.69 2.79 -27.77
C GLN A 27 12.27 1.37 -27.36
N ASN A 28 12.37 0.39 -28.27
CA ASN A 28 12.09 -1.02 -27.94
C ASN A 28 13.18 -1.70 -27.11
N LYS A 29 14.43 -1.23 -27.16
CA LYS A 29 15.52 -1.68 -26.28
C LYS A 29 15.40 -1.07 -24.88
N ALA A 30 14.82 0.12 -24.77
CA ALA A 30 14.41 0.76 -23.51
C ALA A 30 13.20 0.05 -22.87
N ALA A 31 12.34 -0.59 -23.67
CA ALA A 31 11.36 -1.58 -23.22
C ALA A 31 12.04 -2.93 -22.84
N LYS A 32 13.07 -2.89 -21.99
CA LYS A 32 13.45 -4.07 -21.21
C LYS A 32 12.18 -4.57 -20.54
N ALA A 33 11.78 -5.81 -20.81
CA ALA A 33 10.59 -6.38 -20.20
C ALA A 33 10.75 -6.36 -18.67
N TYR A 34 10.09 -5.40 -18.00
CA TYR A 34 10.04 -5.36 -16.55
C TYR A 34 9.36 -6.64 -16.07
N ALA A 35 10.11 -7.48 -15.36
CA ALA A 35 9.62 -8.78 -14.89
C ALA A 35 8.93 -8.69 -13.51
N MET A 36 9.08 -7.56 -12.81
CA MET A 36 8.40 -7.34 -11.53
C MET A 36 6.89 -7.35 -11.76
N ASN A 37 6.19 -8.18 -10.98
CA ASN A 37 4.76 -8.39 -11.12
C ASN A 37 4.15 -8.52 -9.72
N LEU A 38 3.20 -7.63 -9.41
CA LEU A 38 2.46 -7.60 -8.14
C LEU A 38 0.95 -7.86 -8.35
N ASN A 39 0.55 -8.53 -9.42
CA ASN A 39 -0.87 -8.71 -9.79
C ASN A 39 -1.70 -9.38 -8.69
N ASN A 40 -1.10 -10.21 -7.83
CA ASN A 40 -1.81 -10.82 -6.71
C ASN A 40 -2.11 -9.85 -5.55
N MET A 41 -1.50 -8.66 -5.55
CA MET A 41 -1.77 -7.58 -4.59
C MET A 41 -2.79 -6.57 -5.12
N LEU A 42 -2.95 -6.47 -6.43
CA LEU A 42 -3.58 -5.34 -7.12
C LEU A 42 -4.87 -5.77 -7.81
N ASP A 43 -5.89 -4.90 -7.79
CA ASP A 43 -7.08 -5.08 -8.62
C ASP A 43 -6.72 -4.95 -10.11
N LYS A 44 -7.56 -5.51 -10.98
CA LYS A 44 -7.23 -5.76 -12.39
C LYS A 44 -7.01 -4.48 -13.18
N ASP A 45 -7.70 -3.41 -12.81
CA ASP A 45 -7.66 -2.11 -13.48
C ASP A 45 -6.37 -1.31 -13.18
N VAL A 46 -5.65 -1.65 -12.11
CA VAL A 46 -4.44 -0.94 -11.66
C VAL A 46 -3.16 -1.79 -11.76
N GLU A 47 -3.22 -3.02 -12.29
CA GLU A 47 -2.05 -3.91 -12.45
C GLU A 47 -0.91 -3.28 -13.29
N ALA A 48 -1.23 -2.34 -14.17
CA ALA A 48 -0.27 -1.66 -15.04
C ALA A 48 0.31 -0.36 -14.45
N CYS A 49 -0.21 0.11 -13.31
CA CYS A 49 0.25 1.35 -12.70
C CYS A 49 1.65 1.20 -12.08
N SER A 50 2.43 2.28 -12.15
CA SER A 50 3.68 2.42 -11.39
C SER A 50 3.45 2.43 -9.88
N LEU A 51 4.47 2.08 -9.10
CA LEU A 51 4.36 2.10 -7.63
C LEU A 51 4.07 3.52 -7.12
N HIS A 52 4.66 4.54 -7.73
CA HIS A 52 4.42 5.95 -7.42
C HIS A 52 2.97 6.35 -7.64
N SER A 53 2.36 5.92 -8.75
CA SER A 53 0.93 6.15 -9.01
C SER A 53 0.05 5.42 -7.98
N LEU A 54 0.36 4.16 -7.68
CA LEU A 54 -0.39 3.31 -6.74
C LEU A 54 -0.49 3.91 -5.33
N VAL A 55 0.52 4.63 -4.85
CA VAL A 55 0.49 5.32 -3.54
C VAL A 55 -0.76 6.20 -3.39
N SER A 56 -1.16 6.88 -4.46
CA SER A 56 -2.31 7.81 -4.47
C SER A 56 -3.66 7.14 -4.78
N GLN A 57 -3.64 5.88 -5.20
CA GLN A 57 -4.85 5.15 -5.56
C GLN A 57 -5.72 4.86 -4.32
N PRO A 58 -7.04 4.70 -4.49
CA PRO A 58 -7.91 4.31 -3.39
C PRO A 58 -7.53 2.93 -2.86
N VAL A 59 -7.84 2.64 -1.59
CA VAL A 59 -7.55 1.33 -0.98
C VAL A 59 -8.20 0.15 -1.73
N SER A 60 -9.27 0.39 -2.50
CA SER A 60 -9.88 -0.60 -3.40
C SER A 60 -8.97 -1.09 -4.51
N ALA A 61 -7.87 -0.38 -4.80
CA ALA A 61 -6.81 -0.84 -5.69
C ALA A 61 -6.12 -2.12 -5.17
N LEU A 62 -6.27 -2.45 -3.88
CA LEU A 62 -5.76 -3.67 -3.28
C LEU A 62 -6.77 -4.81 -3.46
N GLN A 63 -6.41 -5.82 -4.26
CA GLN A 63 -7.32 -6.91 -4.59
C GLN A 63 -7.79 -7.68 -3.35
N GLY A 64 -9.08 -7.93 -3.27
CA GLY A 64 -9.72 -8.64 -2.15
C GLY A 64 -10.15 -7.73 -1.02
N LEU A 65 -9.78 -6.45 -1.05
CA LEU A 65 -10.38 -5.42 -0.23
C LEU A 65 -11.71 -4.98 -0.89
N ALA A 66 -12.75 -5.78 -0.68
CA ALA A 66 -14.09 -5.51 -1.21
C ALA A 66 -14.67 -4.18 -0.69
N ALA A 67 -15.85 -3.78 -1.19
CA ALA A 67 -16.54 -2.54 -0.76
C ALA A 67 -16.66 -2.39 0.77
N LEU A 68 -16.81 -3.52 1.48
CA LEU A 68 -16.86 -3.57 2.94
C LEU A 68 -15.56 -3.08 3.59
N GLY A 69 -14.40 -3.40 3.03
CA GLY A 69 -13.10 -2.93 3.51
C GLY A 69 -12.92 -1.43 3.30
N THR A 70 -13.33 -0.92 2.15
CA THR A 70 -13.31 0.53 1.86
C THR A 70 -14.21 1.30 2.81
N GLU A 71 -15.41 0.79 3.13
CA GLU A 71 -16.34 1.40 4.09
C GLU A 71 -15.72 1.49 5.49
N VAL A 72 -15.15 0.38 5.98
CA VAL A 72 -14.53 0.30 7.31
C VAL A 72 -13.37 1.31 7.44
N LEU A 73 -12.52 1.42 6.42
CA LEU A 73 -11.39 2.34 6.41
C LEU A 73 -11.79 3.80 6.27
N SER A 74 -12.79 4.09 5.43
CA SER A 74 -13.28 5.46 5.20
C SER A 74 -13.85 6.08 6.47
N ALA A 75 -14.47 5.29 7.36
CA ALA A 75 -14.93 5.75 8.67
C ALA A 75 -13.81 6.35 9.54
N ARG A 76 -12.56 5.98 9.28
CA ARG A 76 -11.35 6.50 9.94
C ARG A 76 -10.48 7.36 9.03
N LYS A 77 -11.05 7.89 7.95
CA LYS A 77 -10.39 8.77 6.97
C LYS A 77 -9.16 8.11 6.32
N VAL A 78 -9.20 6.79 6.17
CA VAL A 78 -8.20 6.03 5.42
C VAL A 78 -8.79 5.75 4.05
N VAL A 79 -8.35 6.48 3.03
CA VAL A 79 -8.97 6.45 1.69
C VAL A 79 -8.00 5.90 0.64
N THR A 80 -6.73 6.31 0.71
CA THR A 80 -5.69 5.92 -0.25
C THR A 80 -4.79 4.80 0.29
N VAL A 81 -4.06 4.15 -0.62
CA VAL A 81 -2.98 3.21 -0.26
C VAL A 81 -1.99 3.88 0.69
N GLN A 82 -1.62 5.14 0.43
CA GLN A 82 -0.75 5.91 1.32
C GLN A 82 -1.34 6.13 2.71
N ASP A 83 -2.63 6.45 2.80
CA ASP A 83 -3.29 6.66 4.10
C ASP A 83 -3.22 5.38 4.93
N LEU A 84 -3.46 4.22 4.31
CA LEU A 84 -3.42 2.93 4.99
C LEU A 84 -2.01 2.58 5.45
N ALA A 85 -1.01 2.77 4.60
CA ALA A 85 0.40 2.58 4.92
C ALA A 85 0.87 3.46 6.09
N ARG A 86 0.39 4.70 6.13
CA ARG A 86 0.77 5.68 7.16
C ARG A 86 -0.16 5.69 8.37
N TRP A 87 -1.17 4.83 8.39
CA TRP A 87 -2.18 4.82 9.43
C TRP A 87 -1.57 4.48 10.78
N LYS A 88 -1.72 5.39 11.76
CA LYS A 88 -1.02 5.30 13.04
C LYS A 88 -1.30 3.99 13.78
N PHE A 89 -2.54 3.50 13.73
CA PHE A 89 -2.98 2.32 14.48
C PHE A 89 -2.36 1.05 13.91
N PHE A 90 -2.29 0.94 12.58
CA PHE A 90 -1.56 -0.13 11.92
C PHE A 90 -0.06 -0.08 12.27
N LYS A 91 0.58 1.09 12.24
CA LYS A 91 2.00 1.24 12.61
C LYS A 91 2.29 0.81 14.05
N ILE A 92 1.43 1.19 15.00
CA ILE A 92 1.54 0.77 16.41
C ILE A 92 1.40 -0.75 16.51
N ALA A 93 0.35 -1.32 15.92
CA ALA A 93 0.08 -2.76 15.95
C ALA A 93 1.23 -3.58 15.33
N ARG A 94 1.75 -3.15 14.18
CA ARG A 94 2.91 -3.77 13.53
C ARG A 94 4.17 -3.67 14.39
N GLY A 95 4.40 -2.53 15.04
CA GLY A 95 5.52 -2.34 15.96
C GLY A 95 5.45 -3.31 17.15
N LEU A 96 4.26 -3.46 17.73
CA LEU A 96 4.02 -4.42 18.82
C LEU A 96 4.31 -5.87 18.40
N LEU A 97 3.88 -6.28 17.20
CA LEU A 97 4.22 -7.61 16.66
C LEU A 97 5.73 -7.83 16.54
N ALA A 98 6.47 -6.81 16.11
CA ALA A 98 7.93 -6.91 16.05
C ALA A 98 8.57 -7.04 17.44
N CYS A 99 8.03 -6.32 18.43
CA CYS A 99 8.50 -6.38 19.82
C CYS A 99 8.16 -7.72 20.50
N GLU A 100 7.02 -8.33 20.18
CA GLU A 100 6.58 -9.60 20.77
C GLU A 100 7.63 -10.70 20.61
N ALA A 101 8.29 -10.77 19.44
CA ALA A 101 9.34 -11.75 19.18
C ALA A 101 10.56 -11.62 20.12
N ALA A 102 10.71 -10.47 20.78
CA ALA A 102 11.77 -10.19 21.74
C ALA A 102 11.27 -10.12 23.20
N GLU A 103 9.99 -10.41 23.46
CA GLU A 103 9.43 -10.37 24.80
C GLU A 103 9.95 -11.55 25.66
N ASP A 104 10.67 -11.24 26.74
CA ASP A 104 11.04 -12.22 27.77
C ASP A 104 9.91 -12.36 28.81
N VAL A 105 9.00 -13.29 28.54
CA VAL A 105 7.74 -13.45 29.26
C VAL A 105 7.99 -13.70 30.76
N GLY A 106 7.45 -12.79 31.58
CA GLY A 106 7.54 -12.89 33.05
C GLY A 106 8.80 -12.29 33.67
N HIS A 107 9.78 -11.85 32.86
CA HIS A 107 11.07 -11.33 33.33
C HIS A 107 11.21 -9.80 33.21
N ARG A 108 10.09 -9.06 33.18
CA ARG A 108 10.12 -7.60 33.19
C ARG A 108 10.69 -7.08 34.51
N ASP A 109 11.74 -6.26 34.43
CA ASP A 109 12.25 -5.52 35.58
C ASP A 109 11.19 -4.51 36.08
N LYS A 110 10.89 -4.56 37.38
CA LYS A 110 9.90 -3.68 38.03
C LYS A 110 10.30 -2.21 38.01
N ALA A 111 11.59 -1.91 37.85
CA ALA A 111 12.09 -0.54 37.74
C ALA A 111 12.03 0.01 36.30
N ALA A 112 11.66 -0.80 35.30
CA ALA A 112 11.65 -0.39 33.90
C ALA A 112 10.43 0.50 33.54
N ASP A 113 10.71 1.75 33.17
CA ASP A 113 9.72 2.74 32.70
C ASP A 113 9.29 2.55 31.23
N MET A 114 9.93 1.64 30.50
CA MET A 114 9.69 1.43 29.07
C MET A 114 8.22 1.08 28.79
N ASN A 115 7.54 1.93 28.01
CA ASN A 115 6.14 1.79 27.68
C ASN A 115 5.70 2.66 26.49
N ILE A 116 4.53 2.37 25.92
CA ILE A 116 3.88 3.14 24.83
C ILE A 116 2.55 3.75 25.28
N ASN A 117 2.48 4.30 26.50
CA ASN A 117 1.24 4.81 27.12
C ASN A 117 0.42 5.80 26.27
N LYS A 118 1.07 6.52 25.34
CA LYS A 118 0.39 7.45 24.43
C LYS A 118 -0.28 6.77 23.22
N ALA A 119 -0.14 5.46 23.11
CA ALA A 119 -0.68 4.63 22.04
C ALA A 119 -1.78 3.68 22.54
N LEU A 120 -1.90 3.49 23.85
CA LEU A 120 -2.81 2.54 24.48
C LEU A 120 -3.88 3.27 25.28
N ASP A 121 -5.08 2.69 25.33
CA ASP A 121 -6.07 3.09 26.32
C ASP A 121 -5.55 2.82 27.74
N LYS A 122 -6.03 3.60 28.72
CA LYS A 122 -5.52 3.60 30.09
C LYS A 122 -5.56 2.21 30.74
N ALA A 123 -6.56 1.40 30.40
CA ALA A 123 -6.71 0.05 30.94
C ALA A 123 -5.61 -0.94 30.47
N TRP A 124 -4.91 -0.62 29.38
CA TRP A 124 -3.93 -1.49 28.73
C TRP A 124 -2.48 -1.08 28.95
N GLU A 125 -2.22 0.09 29.53
CA GLU A 125 -0.86 0.61 29.73
C GLU A 125 0.04 -0.30 30.57
N THR A 126 -0.49 -1.14 31.45
CA THR A 126 0.32 -2.00 32.35
C THR A 126 0.47 -3.44 31.86
N LYS A 127 -0.09 -3.76 30.68
CA LYS A 127 -0.14 -5.12 30.13
C LYS A 127 1.14 -5.51 29.40
N SER A 128 1.39 -6.81 29.31
CA SER A 128 2.46 -7.37 28.47
C SER A 128 2.20 -7.13 26.98
N VAL A 129 3.23 -7.23 26.14
CA VAL A 129 3.08 -7.05 24.69
C VAL A 129 2.13 -8.12 24.14
N THR A 130 2.28 -9.36 24.57
CA THR A 130 1.37 -10.47 24.24
C THR A 130 -0.08 -10.15 24.62
N GLU A 131 -0.35 -9.71 25.86
CA GLU A 131 -1.71 -9.33 26.29
C GLU A 131 -2.29 -8.17 25.47
N ILE A 132 -1.47 -7.18 25.12
CA ILE A 132 -1.90 -6.04 24.29
C ILE A 132 -2.23 -6.52 22.87
N LEU A 133 -1.43 -7.40 22.28
CA LEU A 133 -1.68 -7.90 20.93
C LEU A 133 -2.99 -8.69 20.82
N ASP A 134 -3.34 -9.43 21.86
CA ASP A 134 -4.58 -10.21 21.92
C ASP A 134 -5.81 -9.36 22.31
N ALA A 135 -5.61 -8.08 22.65
CA ALA A 135 -6.65 -7.11 22.94
C ALA A 135 -7.45 -6.70 21.69
N PRO A 136 -8.72 -6.26 21.84
CA PRO A 136 -9.47 -5.62 20.75
C PRO A 136 -8.79 -4.34 20.25
N VAL A 137 -9.12 -3.89 19.03
CA VAL A 137 -8.46 -2.70 18.44
C VAL A 137 -8.77 -1.42 19.24
N SER A 138 -9.89 -1.35 19.94
CA SER A 138 -10.24 -0.27 20.87
C SER A 138 -9.29 -0.12 22.06
N ALA A 139 -8.43 -1.11 22.32
CA ALA A 139 -7.32 -0.96 23.27
C ALA A 139 -6.25 0.04 22.80
N LEU A 140 -6.25 0.43 21.51
CA LEU A 140 -5.43 1.52 21.00
C LEU A 140 -6.09 2.88 21.26
N GLN A 141 -5.33 3.82 21.81
CA GLN A 141 -5.85 5.13 22.17
C GLN A 141 -6.39 5.90 20.95
N GLY A 142 -7.70 6.17 20.99
CA GLY A 142 -8.43 6.91 19.94
C GLY A 142 -9.24 6.02 19.01
N LEU A 143 -9.24 4.70 19.21
CA LEU A 143 -10.29 3.81 18.71
C LEU A 143 -11.35 3.60 19.81
N THR A 144 -12.55 3.20 19.39
CA THR A 144 -13.71 2.99 20.26
C THR A 144 -14.28 1.57 20.07
N PRO A 145 -15.14 1.06 20.97
CA PRO A 145 -15.77 -0.25 20.80
C PRO A 145 -16.57 -0.40 19.49
N ASP A 146 -17.07 0.71 18.94
CA ASP A 146 -17.67 0.74 17.61
C ASP A 146 -16.68 0.33 16.51
N ASP A 147 -15.39 0.67 16.66
CA ASP A 147 -14.35 0.23 15.72
C ASP A 147 -14.12 -1.26 15.79
N ASP A 148 -14.15 -1.87 16.98
CA ASP A 148 -14.04 -3.33 17.11
C ASP A 148 -15.10 -4.02 16.27
N THR A 149 -16.34 -3.51 16.35
CA THR A 149 -17.47 -4.04 15.57
C THR A 149 -17.30 -3.80 14.07
N ARG A 150 -16.78 -2.63 13.66
CA ARG A 150 -16.53 -2.30 12.24
C ARG A 150 -15.41 -3.17 11.66
N PHE A 151 -14.27 -3.25 12.32
CA PHE A 151 -13.10 -3.99 11.85
C PHE A 151 -13.31 -5.50 11.90
N ALA A 152 -14.16 -6.02 12.81
CA ALA A 152 -14.56 -7.42 12.80
C ALA A 152 -15.20 -7.86 11.47
N LYS A 153 -15.87 -6.94 10.74
CA LYS A 153 -16.45 -7.20 9.41
C LYS A 153 -15.41 -7.56 8.35
N VAL A 154 -14.16 -7.14 8.54
CA VAL A 154 -13.01 -7.48 7.67
C VAL A 154 -12.04 -8.43 8.35
N HIS A 155 -12.53 -9.20 9.33
CA HIS A 155 -11.79 -10.20 10.10
C HIS A 155 -10.64 -9.64 10.94
N VAL A 156 -10.67 -8.36 11.27
CA VAL A 156 -9.72 -7.73 12.21
C VAL A 156 -10.41 -7.59 13.56
N ARG A 157 -10.09 -8.49 14.50
CA ARG A 157 -10.72 -8.54 15.84
C ARG A 157 -9.78 -8.15 16.97
N SER A 158 -8.48 -8.16 16.71
CA SER A 158 -7.44 -7.86 17.68
C SER A 158 -6.38 -6.91 17.13
N ILE A 159 -5.56 -6.35 18.01
CA ILE A 159 -4.37 -5.57 17.61
C ILE A 159 -3.43 -6.45 16.79
N ARG A 160 -3.30 -7.74 17.12
CA ARG A 160 -2.55 -8.74 16.33
C ARG A 160 -3.07 -8.86 14.91
N ASP A 161 -4.38 -9.01 14.73
CA ASP A 161 -4.98 -9.11 13.40
C ASP A 161 -4.70 -7.82 12.60
N LEU A 162 -4.79 -6.66 13.24
CA LEU A 162 -4.51 -5.37 12.60
C LEU A 162 -3.04 -5.26 12.17
N GLY A 163 -2.10 -5.62 13.05
CA GLY A 163 -0.67 -5.54 12.76
C GLY A 163 -0.20 -6.52 11.68
N SER A 164 -0.89 -7.65 11.54
CA SER A 164 -0.62 -8.68 10.53
C SER A 164 -1.54 -8.58 9.30
N TRP A 165 -2.36 -7.52 9.21
CA TRP A 165 -3.36 -7.39 8.17
C TRP A 165 -2.71 -7.20 6.80
N LYS A 166 -2.91 -8.17 5.91
CA LYS A 166 -2.20 -8.24 4.62
C LYS A 166 -2.33 -6.98 3.77
N TYR A 167 -3.49 -6.33 3.76
CA TYR A 167 -3.73 -5.13 2.95
C TYR A 167 -2.92 -3.94 3.43
N ALA A 168 -2.81 -3.76 4.75
CA ALA A 168 -1.99 -2.70 5.31
C ALA A 168 -0.48 -2.96 5.10
N ARG A 169 -0.05 -4.23 5.15
CA ARG A 169 1.31 -4.64 4.82
C ARG A 169 1.64 -4.43 3.34
N TRP A 170 0.70 -4.71 2.44
CA TRP A 170 0.85 -4.42 1.01
C TRP A 170 0.95 -2.92 0.76
N ALA A 171 0.08 -2.13 1.37
CA ALA A 171 0.11 -0.68 1.25
C ALA A 171 1.45 -0.08 1.73
N GLU A 172 1.96 -0.55 2.87
CA GLU A 172 3.27 -0.19 3.38
C GLU A 172 4.39 -0.55 2.40
N ALA A 173 4.41 -1.79 1.89
CA ALA A 173 5.42 -2.21 0.92
C ALA A 173 5.38 -1.39 -0.38
N ILE A 174 4.20 -1.06 -0.90
CA ILE A 174 4.05 -0.21 -2.07
C ILE A 174 4.64 1.18 -1.80
N CYS A 175 4.32 1.80 -0.66
CA CYS A 175 4.84 3.11 -0.31
C CYS A 175 6.37 3.10 -0.12
N ASP A 176 6.89 2.11 0.60
CA ASP A 176 8.32 1.99 0.88
C ASP A 176 9.12 1.77 -0.42
N LEU A 177 8.61 0.94 -1.34
CA LEU A 177 9.28 0.65 -2.62
C LEU A 177 9.12 1.79 -3.64
N ALA A 178 8.01 2.54 -3.60
CA ALA A 178 7.80 3.69 -4.48
C ALA A 178 8.88 4.77 -4.31
N GLU A 179 9.53 4.88 -3.14
CA GLU A 179 10.66 5.79 -2.91
C GLU A 179 11.90 5.44 -3.74
N PHE A 180 12.01 4.20 -4.21
CA PHE A 180 13.12 3.68 -5.01
C PHE A 180 12.76 3.54 -6.50
N GLU A 181 11.54 3.92 -6.89
CA GLU A 181 11.12 3.94 -8.29
C GLU A 181 11.70 5.17 -9.01
N SER A 182 12.36 4.97 -10.14
CA SER A 182 12.91 6.07 -10.93
C SER A 182 11.80 6.93 -11.52
N LEU A 183 11.99 8.25 -11.55
CA LEU A 183 11.02 9.21 -12.10
C LEU A 183 10.64 8.95 -13.56
N GLU A 184 11.52 8.33 -14.35
CA GLU A 184 11.26 7.94 -15.75
C GLU A 184 10.19 6.82 -15.88
N HIS A 185 9.87 6.13 -14.78
CA HIS A 185 8.89 5.05 -14.71
C HIS A 185 7.73 5.35 -13.76
N ALA A 186 7.71 6.56 -13.19
CA ALA A 186 6.65 7.03 -12.29
C ALA A 186 5.41 7.57 -13.04
N SER A 187 5.35 7.44 -14.37
CA SER A 187 4.16 7.88 -15.14
C SER A 187 3.01 6.88 -15.08
N ALA A 188 1.82 7.40 -15.37
CA ALA A 188 0.49 6.83 -15.10
C ALA A 188 0.23 5.47 -15.76
#